data_AF-A0A949CEF8-F1
#
_entry.id   AF-A0A949CEF8-F1
#
_cell.length_a   1.000
_cell.length_b   1.000
_cell.length_c   1.000
_cell.angle_alpha   90.00
_cell.angle_beta   90.00
_cell.angle_gamma   90.00
#
_symmetry.space_group_name_H-M   'P 1'
#
loop_
_entity.id
_entity.type
_entity.pdbx_description
1 polymer ?
#
loop_
_entity_poly.entity_id
_entity_poly.type
_entity_poly.pdbx_seq_one_letter_code
_entity_poly.pdbx_strand_id
1 'polypeptide(L)'
;MKKAVFFCIILFCAIALSGCGNKGKDMGQLSEDNSYHYSNNDLGFEMALPTEFEYYQTQRKENPDYIDIEIFVPTSDIGYLQEVPGYAKPIVVRIFESSVWQSMSAGNEDKIIYKKLGEKKDKVYTIKFWDQAPKDWQGKWSEGMGDGIMDGFIIK
;
A
#
# COMPACT_ATOMS: atom_id res chain seq x y z
N MET A 1 -5.42 -56.05 3.79
CA MET A 1 -4.18 -55.27 3.61
C MET A 1 -4.12 -54.40 2.34
N LYS A 2 -4.96 -54.61 1.31
CA LYS A 2 -4.96 -53.78 0.07
C LYS A 2 -5.68 -52.42 0.16
N LYS A 3 -6.56 -52.23 1.16
CA LYS A 3 -7.34 -50.99 1.34
C LYS A 3 -6.57 -49.85 2.04
N ALA A 4 -5.56 -50.18 2.86
CA ALA A 4 -4.74 -49.20 3.56
C ALA A 4 -3.75 -48.48 2.62
N VAL A 5 -3.25 -49.17 1.59
CA VAL A 5 -2.31 -48.61 0.61
C VAL A 5 -2.98 -47.53 -0.25
N PHE A 6 -4.26 -47.69 -0.57
CA PHE A 6 -5.01 -46.73 -1.39
C PHE A 6 -5.26 -45.40 -0.67
N PHE A 7 -5.43 -45.44 0.66
CA PHE A 7 -5.65 -44.24 1.48
C PHE A 7 -4.38 -43.38 1.60
N CYS A 8 -3.20 -44.00 1.68
CA CYS A 8 -1.92 -43.27 1.71
C CYS A 8 -1.60 -42.54 0.40
N ILE A 9 -2.00 -43.09 -0.75
CA ILE A 9 -1.74 -42.46 -2.06
C ILE A 9 -2.61 -41.20 -2.25
N ILE A 10 -3.89 -41.25 -1.83
CA ILE A 10 -4.80 -40.10 -1.94
C ILE A 10 -4.37 -38.96 -1.00
N LEU A 11 -3.89 -39.29 0.21
CA LEU A 11 -3.39 -38.29 1.14
C LEU A 11 -2.10 -37.61 0.64
N PHE A 12 -1.24 -38.33 -0.09
CA PHE A 12 -0.03 -37.76 -0.69
C PHE A 12 -0.34 -36.85 -1.89
N CYS A 13 -1.35 -37.18 -2.70
CA CYS A 13 -1.79 -36.34 -3.82
C CYS A 13 -2.47 -35.03 -3.38
N ALA A 14 -3.17 -35.01 -2.25
CA ALA A 14 -3.80 -33.79 -1.72
C ALA A 14 -2.77 -32.74 -1.24
N ILE A 15 -1.62 -33.19 -0.73
CA ILE A 15 -0.54 -32.31 -0.27
C ILE A 15 0.21 -31.69 -1.47
N ALA A 16 0.38 -32.45 -2.56
CA ALA A 16 1.06 -31.97 -3.76
C ALA A 16 0.28 -30.89 -4.54
N LEU A 17 -1.04 -30.85 -4.44
CA LEU A 17 -1.90 -29.86 -5.12
C LEU A 17 -2.10 -28.56 -4.32
N SER A 18 -1.71 -28.52 -3.05
CA SER A 18 -1.88 -27.34 -2.18
C SER A 18 -0.72 -26.33 -2.33
N GLY A 19 0.24 -26.59 -3.22
CA GLY A 19 1.50 -25.85 -3.36
C GLY A 19 1.58 -24.85 -4.52
N CYS A 20 0.48 -24.45 -5.16
CA CYS A 20 0.49 -23.27 -6.03
C CYS A 20 0.42 -22.00 -5.17
N GLY A 21 1.51 -21.75 -4.44
CA GLY A 21 1.74 -20.45 -3.81
C GLY A 21 1.83 -19.41 -4.91
N ASN A 22 0.91 -18.45 -4.88
CA ASN A 22 0.96 -17.25 -5.71
C ASN A 22 2.37 -16.67 -5.53
N LYS A 23 3.23 -16.72 -6.56
CA LYS A 23 4.55 -16.11 -6.49
C LYS A 23 4.29 -14.62 -6.27
N GLY A 24 4.42 -14.15 -5.04
CA GLY A 24 4.27 -12.74 -4.72
C GLY A 24 5.19 -11.96 -5.64
N LYS A 25 4.66 -10.89 -6.26
CA LYS A 25 5.52 -9.94 -6.98
C LYS A 25 6.60 -9.46 -6.00
N ASP A 26 7.86 -9.49 -6.42
CA ASP A 26 8.94 -8.93 -5.63
C ASP A 26 8.73 -7.41 -5.58
N MET A 27 8.38 -6.89 -4.40
CA MET A 27 8.02 -5.48 -4.21
C MET A 27 9.26 -4.56 -4.19
N GLY A 28 10.46 -5.14 -4.12
CA GLY A 28 11.74 -4.41 -4.19
C GLY A 28 12.35 -4.42 -5.59
N GLN A 29 11.71 -5.05 -6.58
CA GLN A 29 12.19 -5.07 -7.96
C GLN A 29 11.30 -4.22 -8.86
N LEU A 30 11.96 -3.55 -9.80
CA LEU A 30 11.28 -2.81 -10.85
C LEU A 30 10.55 -3.79 -11.78
N SER A 31 9.26 -3.58 -12.00
CA SER A 31 8.44 -4.38 -12.92
C SER A 31 8.60 -3.93 -14.38
N GLU A 32 8.11 -4.74 -15.32
CA GLU A 32 8.18 -4.47 -16.77
C GLU A 32 7.49 -3.16 -17.20
N ASP A 33 6.57 -2.65 -16.37
CA ASP A 33 5.87 -1.38 -16.55
C ASP A 33 6.65 -0.16 -16.04
N ASN A 34 7.92 -0.34 -15.67
CA ASN A 34 8.77 0.69 -15.04
C ASN A 34 8.18 1.24 -13.73
N SER A 35 7.53 0.39 -12.94
CA SER A 35 7.06 0.76 -11.61
C SER A 35 7.43 -0.28 -10.54
N TYR A 36 7.48 0.16 -9.29
CA TYR A 36 7.57 -0.70 -8.12
C TYR A 36 6.17 -1.01 -7.62
N HIS A 37 5.85 -2.28 -7.41
CA HIS A 37 4.50 -2.69 -6.97
C HIS A 37 4.50 -2.92 -5.46
N TYR A 38 3.81 -2.07 -4.71
CA TYR A 38 3.51 -2.32 -3.31
C TYR A 38 2.15 -3.01 -3.18
N SER A 39 2.08 -4.10 -2.43
CA SER A 39 0.87 -4.87 -2.19
C SER A 39 0.72 -5.14 -0.70
N ASN A 40 -0.46 -4.81 -0.16
CA ASN A 40 -0.85 -5.14 1.19
C ASN A 40 -2.03 -6.09 1.16
N ASN A 41 -1.75 -7.40 1.21
CA ASN A 41 -2.77 -8.43 1.10
C ASN A 41 -3.74 -8.42 2.28
N ASP A 42 -3.27 -8.09 3.49
CA ASP A 42 -4.09 -8.03 4.70
C ASP A 42 -5.12 -6.91 4.62
N LEU A 43 -4.73 -5.79 4.02
CA LEU A 43 -5.59 -4.63 3.83
C LEU A 43 -6.30 -4.62 2.47
N GLY A 44 -6.01 -5.59 1.60
CA GLY A 44 -6.73 -5.82 0.36
C GLY A 44 -6.49 -4.76 -0.70
N PHE A 45 -5.26 -4.27 -0.86
CA PHE A 45 -4.93 -3.36 -1.96
C PHE A 45 -3.52 -3.57 -2.52
N GLU A 46 -3.29 -3.04 -3.71
CA GLU A 46 -1.97 -2.86 -4.30
C GLU A 46 -1.88 -1.48 -4.97
N MET A 47 -0.66 -0.99 -5.14
CA MET A 47 -0.38 0.29 -5.78
C MET A 47 0.91 0.20 -6.59
N ALA A 48 0.91 0.88 -7.74
CA ALA A 48 2.12 1.14 -8.51
C ALA A 48 2.80 2.41 -7.98
N LEU A 49 4.09 2.30 -7.67
CA LEU A 49 4.97 3.39 -7.28
C LEU A 49 5.94 3.68 -8.44
N PRO A 50 6.20 4.94 -8.75
CA PRO A 50 7.07 5.32 -9.86
C PRO A 50 8.54 5.00 -9.54
N THR A 51 9.40 5.00 -10.55
CA THR A 51 10.82 4.58 -10.42
C THR A 51 11.61 5.33 -9.35
N GLU A 52 11.25 6.57 -9.08
CA GLU A 52 11.85 7.44 -8.07
C GLU A 52 11.73 6.85 -6.65
N PHE A 53 10.81 5.91 -6.45
CA PHE A 53 10.57 5.23 -5.18
C PHE A 53 11.46 3.99 -4.98
N GLU A 54 12.50 3.74 -5.78
CA GLU A 54 13.37 2.54 -5.65
C GLU A 54 13.76 2.15 -4.21
N TYR A 55 14.00 3.12 -3.33
CA TYR A 55 14.42 2.89 -1.94
C TYR A 55 13.33 3.22 -0.90
N TYR A 56 12.06 3.14 -1.30
CA TYR A 56 10.96 3.42 -0.39
C TYR A 56 10.94 2.47 0.81
N GLN A 57 10.45 2.96 1.93
CA GLN A 57 10.16 2.18 3.13
C GLN A 57 8.68 2.33 3.48
N THR A 58 8.14 1.38 4.23
CA THR A 58 6.74 1.44 4.65
C THR A 58 6.59 1.28 6.15
N GLN A 59 5.64 1.99 6.74
CA GLN A 59 5.23 1.79 8.13
C GLN A 59 3.72 1.59 8.19
N ARG A 60 3.27 0.65 9.03
CA ARG A 60 1.86 0.48 9.37
C ARG A 60 1.58 1.08 10.75
N LYS A 61 0.54 1.89 10.86
CA LYS A 61 0.04 2.42 12.14
C LYS A 61 -1.43 2.07 12.29
N GLU A 62 -1.77 1.46 13.41
CA GLU A 62 -3.14 1.11 13.75
C GLU A 62 -3.68 2.14 14.75
N ASN A 63 -4.79 2.76 14.39
CA ASN A 63 -5.54 3.67 15.23
C ASN A 63 -6.93 3.07 15.48
N PRO A 64 -7.68 3.54 16.50
CA PRO A 64 -9.01 3.01 16.79
C PRO A 64 -9.98 3.08 15.60
N ASP A 65 -9.85 4.12 14.78
CA ASP A 65 -10.81 4.47 13.72
C ASP A 65 -10.30 4.17 12.31
N TYR A 66 -9.00 3.91 12.15
CA TYR A 66 -8.37 3.73 10.84
C TYR A 66 -7.00 3.03 10.94
N ILE A 67 -6.53 2.56 9.79
CA ILE A 67 -5.17 2.04 9.62
C ILE A 67 -4.45 2.90 8.58
N ASP A 68 -3.24 3.35 8.92
CA ASP A 68 -2.35 4.05 8.00
C ASP A 68 -1.28 3.10 7.48
N ILE A 69 -1.06 3.14 6.17
CA ILE A 69 0.15 2.69 5.50
C ILE A 69 0.90 3.93 5.02
N GLU A 70 2.01 4.22 5.68
CA GLU A 70 2.87 5.36 5.38
C GLU A 70 4.01 4.90 4.48
N ILE A 71 4.19 5.56 3.35
CA ILE A 71 5.29 5.35 2.43
C ILE A 71 6.32 6.45 2.67
N PHE A 72 7.56 6.04 2.92
CA PHE A 72 8.68 6.92 3.17
C PHE A 72 9.70 6.82 2.04
N VAL A 73 10.35 7.93 1.72
CA VAL A 73 11.46 7.99 0.78
C VAL A 73 12.66 8.68 1.42
N PRO A 74 13.90 8.28 1.09
CA PRO A 74 15.08 8.95 1.61
C PRO A 74 15.11 10.43 1.25
N THR A 75 15.54 11.27 2.20
CA THR A 75 15.83 12.68 1.96
C THR A 75 17.09 13.10 2.73
N SER A 76 17.86 13.96 2.09
CA SER A 76 19.02 14.66 2.66
C SER A 76 18.67 16.04 3.22
N ASP A 77 17.42 16.49 3.05
CA ASP A 77 16.96 17.80 3.53
C ASP A 77 16.72 17.77 5.04
N ILE A 78 17.76 18.07 5.81
CA ILE A 78 17.72 18.17 7.27
C ILE A 78 16.79 19.29 7.78
N GLY A 79 16.40 20.23 6.91
CA GLY A 79 15.46 21.31 7.25
C GLY A 79 14.00 20.92 7.03
N TYR A 80 13.73 19.75 6.44
CA TYR A 80 12.39 19.22 6.26
C TYR A 80 11.84 18.69 7.59
N LEU A 81 10.53 18.80 7.79
CA LEU A 81 9.88 18.19 8.95
C LEU A 81 9.84 16.67 8.77
N GLN A 82 10.79 15.99 9.40
CA GLN A 82 10.94 14.54 9.31
C GLN A 82 10.37 13.88 10.56
N GLU A 83 9.47 12.93 10.37
CA GLU A 83 9.04 12.04 11.46
C GLU A 83 10.10 10.97 11.73
N VAL A 84 10.72 10.45 10.67
CA VAL A 84 11.81 9.47 10.72
C VAL A 84 13.07 10.14 10.17
N PRO A 85 14.16 10.26 10.97
CA PRO A 85 15.39 10.89 10.50
C PRO A 85 15.92 10.27 9.20
N GLY A 86 16.21 11.12 8.22
CA GLY A 86 16.67 10.73 6.88
C GLY A 86 15.56 10.37 5.90
N TYR A 87 14.29 10.48 6.29
CA TYR A 87 13.15 10.12 5.46
C TYR A 87 12.07 11.20 5.43
N ALA A 88 11.47 11.38 4.26
CA ALA A 88 10.26 12.16 4.07
C ALA A 88 9.08 11.22 3.78
N LYS A 89 7.86 11.67 4.05
CA LYS A 89 6.63 10.89 3.96
C LYS A 89 5.74 11.40 2.81
N PRO A 90 6.00 10.98 1.56
CA PRO A 90 5.25 11.46 0.40
C PRO A 90 3.83 10.92 0.32
N ILE A 91 3.55 9.73 0.85
CA ILE A 91 2.25 9.08 0.68
C ILE A 91 1.78 8.51 2.01
N VAL A 92 0.52 8.73 2.33
CA VAL A 92 -0.20 8.02 3.38
C VAL A 92 -1.47 7.44 2.78
N VAL A 93 -1.58 6.12 2.78
CA VAL A 93 -2.82 5.40 2.47
C VAL A 93 -3.54 5.16 3.78
N ARG A 94 -4.69 5.80 3.98
CA ARG A 94 -5.52 5.64 5.17
C ARG A 94 -6.75 4.81 4.84
N ILE A 95 -7.03 3.84 5.69
CA ILE A 95 -8.14 2.90 5.50
C ILE A 95 -9.05 2.97 6.71
N PHE A 96 -10.29 3.36 6.45
CA PHE A 96 -11.34 3.45 7.46
C PHE A 96 -12.29 2.26 7.32
N GLU A 97 -12.91 1.86 8.42
CA GLU A 97 -14.17 1.13 8.34
C GLU A 97 -15.25 2.07 7.76
N SER A 98 -16.16 1.56 6.92
CA SER A 98 -17.12 2.44 6.21
C SER A 98 -18.04 3.17 7.17
N SER A 99 -18.42 2.52 8.28
CA SER A 99 -19.24 3.11 9.33
C SER A 99 -18.60 4.36 9.93
N VAL A 100 -17.29 4.30 10.22
CA VAL A 100 -16.50 5.42 10.71
C VAL A 100 -16.48 6.53 9.66
N TRP A 101 -16.12 6.21 8.42
CA TRP A 101 -16.06 7.20 7.33
C TRP A 101 -17.40 7.90 7.08
N GLN A 102 -18.51 7.17 7.15
CA GLN A 102 -19.85 7.73 6.95
C GLN A 102 -20.27 8.64 8.10
N SER A 103 -19.88 8.31 9.33
CA SER A 103 -20.20 9.12 10.53
C SER A 103 -19.45 10.45 10.60
N MET A 104 -18.30 10.57 9.92
CA MET A 104 -17.53 11.80 9.87
C MET A 104 -18.30 12.92 9.16
N SER A 105 -18.32 14.11 9.76
CA SER A 105 -18.93 15.29 9.15
C SER A 105 -18.22 15.70 7.86
N ALA A 106 -18.92 16.40 6.97
CA ALA A 106 -18.32 16.88 5.72
C ALA A 106 -17.15 17.86 5.93
N GLY A 107 -17.13 18.56 7.07
CA GLY A 107 -16.03 19.45 7.46
C GLY A 107 -14.92 18.77 8.28
N ASN A 108 -14.94 17.44 8.39
CA ASN A 108 -13.87 16.71 9.06
C ASN A 108 -12.56 16.84 8.27
N GLU A 109 -11.46 17.11 8.98
CA GLU A 109 -10.13 17.34 8.39
C GLU A 109 -9.69 16.20 7.48
N ASP A 110 -9.91 14.94 7.88
CA ASP A 110 -9.53 13.78 7.07
C ASP A 110 -10.27 13.76 5.72
N LYS A 111 -11.56 14.15 5.69
CA LYS A 111 -12.33 14.25 4.44
C LYS A 111 -11.86 15.39 3.53
N ILE A 112 -11.12 16.35 4.06
CA ILE A 112 -10.59 17.49 3.32
C ILE A 112 -9.20 17.15 2.76
N ILE A 113 -8.33 16.56 3.57
CA ILE A 113 -6.92 16.34 3.20
C ILE A 113 -6.67 15.02 2.46
N TYR A 114 -7.55 14.02 2.63
CA TYR A 114 -7.43 12.74 1.92
C TYR A 114 -8.37 12.67 0.71
N LYS A 115 -7.83 12.17 -0.40
CA LYS A 115 -8.62 11.80 -1.59
C LYS A 115 -9.17 10.40 -1.42
N LYS A 116 -10.49 10.19 -1.63
CA LYS A 116 -11.10 8.84 -1.63
C LYS A 116 -10.69 8.10 -2.91
N LEU A 117 -10.10 6.92 -2.76
CA LEU A 117 -9.72 6.02 -3.85
C LEU A 117 -10.84 5.03 -4.19
N GLY A 118 -11.58 4.56 -3.18
CA GLY A 118 -12.66 3.62 -3.39
C GLY A 118 -13.17 2.99 -2.10
N GLU A 119 -14.04 2.01 -2.25
CA GLU A 119 -14.68 1.31 -1.14
C GLU A 119 -14.90 -0.16 -1.48
N LYS A 120 -14.55 -1.06 -0.56
CA LYS A 120 -14.72 -2.52 -0.74
C LYS A 120 -14.73 -3.22 0.61
N LYS A 121 -15.57 -4.25 0.77
CA LYS A 121 -15.63 -5.11 1.99
C LYS A 121 -15.65 -4.29 3.30
N ASP A 122 -16.56 -3.32 3.36
CA ASP A 122 -16.74 -2.42 4.51
C ASP A 122 -15.52 -1.53 4.85
N LYS A 123 -14.63 -1.30 3.87
CA LYS A 123 -13.50 -0.40 4.02
C LYS A 123 -13.53 0.72 3.00
N VAL A 124 -13.19 1.92 3.44
CA VAL A 124 -12.96 3.09 2.59
C VAL A 124 -11.47 3.36 2.51
N TYR A 125 -10.95 3.34 1.29
CA TYR A 125 -9.54 3.57 0.99
C TYR A 125 -9.36 5.02 0.59
N THR A 126 -8.41 5.69 1.22
CA THR A 126 -8.06 7.07 0.92
C THR A 126 -6.55 7.25 0.81
N ILE A 127 -6.12 8.32 0.16
CA ILE A 127 -4.71 8.65 -0.02
C ILE A 127 -4.49 10.14 0.24
N LYS A 128 -3.40 10.44 0.93
CA LYS A 128 -2.86 11.79 1.09
C LYS A 128 -1.44 11.79 0.55
N PHE A 129 -1.12 12.84 -0.21
CA PHE A 129 0.26 13.16 -0.58
C PHE A 129 0.83 14.24 0.33
N TRP A 130 2.15 14.38 0.39
CA TRP A 130 2.76 15.53 1.08
C TRP A 130 2.27 16.87 0.48
N ASP A 131 2.18 17.92 1.29
CA ASP A 131 1.80 19.24 0.76
C ASP A 131 3.00 19.95 0.12
N GLN A 132 4.19 19.74 0.70
CA GLN A 132 5.44 20.27 0.22
C GLN A 132 6.51 19.17 0.25
N ALA A 133 7.14 18.93 -0.90
CA ALA A 133 8.26 18.01 -1.01
C ALA A 133 9.55 18.64 -0.42
N PRO A 134 10.44 17.85 0.20
CA PRO A 134 11.77 18.32 0.59
C PRO A 134 12.56 18.79 -0.64
N LYS A 135 13.57 19.63 -0.43
CA LYS A 135 14.30 20.31 -1.52
C LYS A 135 14.87 19.34 -2.56
N ASP A 136 15.37 18.19 -2.14
CA ASP A 136 15.94 17.16 -3.01
C ASP A 136 14.89 16.34 -3.79
N TRP A 137 13.60 16.54 -3.48
CA TRP A 137 12.47 15.95 -4.19
C TRP A 137 11.67 16.95 -5.03
N GLN A 138 11.90 18.26 -4.91
CA GLN A 138 11.14 19.27 -5.68
C GLN A 138 11.29 19.15 -7.21
N GLY A 139 12.39 18.57 -7.69
CA GLY A 139 12.60 18.29 -9.13
C GLY A 139 12.17 16.88 -9.57
N LYS A 140 11.74 16.03 -8.64
CA LYS A 140 11.32 14.64 -8.88
C LYS A 140 9.83 14.47 -8.73
N TRP A 141 9.27 15.08 -7.69
CA TRP A 141 7.84 15.05 -7.42
C TRP A 141 7.09 15.98 -8.37
N SER A 142 6.04 15.46 -8.98
CA SER A 142 5.12 16.25 -9.82
C SER A 142 3.68 15.85 -9.52
N GLU A 143 2.71 16.71 -9.85
CA GLU A 143 1.30 16.37 -9.70
C GLU A 143 0.93 15.11 -10.49
N GLY A 144 1.45 14.97 -11.72
CA GLY A 144 1.23 13.79 -12.56
C GLY A 144 1.79 12.48 -11.97
N MET A 145 2.80 12.57 -11.09
CA MET A 145 3.28 11.42 -10.33
C MET A 145 2.22 10.94 -9.32
N GLY A 146 1.60 11.87 -8.60
CA GLY A 146 0.51 11.59 -7.67
C GLY A 146 -0.70 10.98 -8.38
N ASP A 147 -1.08 11.54 -9.53
CA ASP A 147 -2.19 11.01 -10.33
C ASP A 147 -1.88 9.59 -10.85
N GLY A 148 -0.66 9.34 -11.34
CA GLY A 148 -0.24 8.00 -11.77
C GLY A 148 -0.28 6.95 -10.65
N ILE A 149 0.08 7.34 -9.41
CA ILE A 149 -0.04 6.47 -8.24
C ILE A 149 -1.52 6.15 -7.93
N MET A 150 -2.40 7.15 -8.04
CA MET A 150 -3.84 6.96 -7.82
C MET A 150 -4.46 6.05 -8.89
N ASP A 151 -4.11 6.25 -10.15
CA ASP A 151 -4.59 5.44 -11.28
C ASP A 151 -4.08 3.99 -11.18
N GLY A 152 -2.87 3.80 -10.67
CA GLY A 152 -2.27 2.49 -10.40
C GLY A 152 -2.76 1.81 -9.12
N PHE A 153 -3.72 2.39 -8.39
CA PHE A 153 -4.24 1.82 -7.15
C PHE A 153 -5.37 0.82 -7.40
N ILE A 154 -5.22 -0.41 -6.89
CA ILE A 154 -6.15 -1.51 -7.11
C ILE A 154 -6.64 -2.08 -5.77
N ILE A 155 -7.97 -2.17 -5.61
CA ILE A 155 -8.62 -2.71 -4.41
C ILE A 155 -9.06 -4.18 -4.64
N LYS A 156 -8.57 -5.11 -3.82
CA LYS A 156 -8.66 -6.58 -3.98
C LYS A 156 -9.88 -7.26 -3.35
#